data_AF-A0AA90E9Y4-F1
#
_entry.id   AF-A0AA90E9Y4-F1
#
_cell.length_a   1.000
_cell.length_b   1.000
_cell.length_c   1.000
_cell.angle_alpha   90.00
_cell.angle_beta   90.00
_cell.angle_gamma   90.00
#
_symmetry.space_group_name_H-M   'P 1'
#
loop_
_entity.id
_entity.type
_entity.pdbx_description
1 polymer ?
#
loop_
_entity_poly.entity_id
_entity_poly.type
_entity_poly.pdbx_seq_one_letter_code
_entity_poly.pdbx_strand_id
1 'polypeptide(L)'
;MFKNKLKKVAGAVAVAGALLVSGLPASAAPDLTPIRDKYPDAYQFQWNGNNTVTVFFRDSQGKSYHRTYTCVTVIQGTCYVYK
;
A
#
# COMPACT_ATOMS: atom_id res chain seq x y z
N MET A 1 -34.80 11.30 -47.62
CA MET A 1 -34.19 11.74 -46.35
C MET A 1 -33.89 10.51 -45.50
N PHE A 2 -32.69 9.91 -45.65
CA PHE A 2 -32.25 8.80 -44.80
C PHE A 2 -30.86 9.14 -44.24
N LYS A 3 -30.83 9.22 -42.92
CA LYS A 3 -29.77 9.83 -42.11
C LYS A 3 -28.91 8.69 -41.55
N ASN A 4 -27.89 8.25 -42.30
CA ASN A 4 -26.94 7.26 -41.81
C ASN A 4 -25.89 7.92 -40.91
N LYS A 5 -26.23 8.13 -39.64
CA LYS A 5 -25.25 8.28 -38.55
C LYS A 5 -24.98 6.89 -38.00
N LEU A 6 -23.81 6.31 -38.28
CA LEU A 6 -23.18 5.24 -37.49
C LEU A 6 -21.84 4.85 -38.16
N LYS A 7 -20.75 5.46 -37.70
CA LYS A 7 -19.41 4.86 -37.73
C LYS A 7 -18.93 4.87 -36.26
N LYS A 8 -19.08 3.76 -35.53
CA LYS A 8 -18.15 2.61 -35.43
C LYS A 8 -16.92 2.90 -34.54
N VAL A 9 -17.00 2.32 -33.33
CA VAL A 9 -15.97 1.56 -32.61
C VAL A 9 -14.89 2.30 -31.80
N ALA A 10 -14.56 1.65 -30.68
CA ALA A 10 -13.32 1.69 -29.89
C ALA A 10 -13.31 2.77 -28.81
N GLY A 11 -13.30 2.45 -27.52
CA GLY A 11 -13.21 1.16 -26.85
C GLY A 11 -13.50 1.38 -25.37
N ALA A 12 -13.98 0.33 -24.72
CA ALA A 12 -14.17 0.30 -23.29
C ALA A 12 -12.84 0.59 -22.59
N VAL A 13 -12.69 1.78 -21.99
CA VAL A 13 -11.68 2.02 -20.96
C VAL A 13 -12.37 1.77 -19.62
N ALA A 14 -12.62 0.49 -19.33
CA ALA A 14 -12.91 0.02 -17.99
C ALA A 14 -11.61 -0.59 -17.46
N VAL A 15 -10.73 0.25 -16.94
CA VAL A 15 -9.52 -0.19 -16.25
C VAL A 15 -9.42 0.57 -14.93
N ALA A 16 -9.16 -0.22 -13.89
CA ALA A 16 -8.84 0.15 -12.51
C ALA A 16 -10.07 0.49 -11.64
N GLY A 17 -10.30 -0.16 -10.50
CA GLY A 17 -9.44 -1.11 -9.79
C GLY A 17 -10.27 -2.02 -8.92
N ALA A 18 -10.14 -3.32 -9.16
CA ALA A 18 -10.34 -4.29 -8.11
C ALA A 18 -9.18 -4.08 -7.11
N LEU A 19 -9.41 -3.20 -6.13
CA LEU A 19 -8.64 -3.19 -4.90
C LEU A 19 -8.85 -4.56 -4.25
N LEU A 20 -7.95 -5.49 -4.53
CA LEU A 20 -7.80 -6.73 -3.80
C LEU A 20 -7.45 -6.35 -2.36
N VAL A 21 -8.47 -6.17 -1.52
CA VAL A 21 -8.32 -6.20 -0.07
C VAL A 21 -8.10 -7.66 0.28
N SER A 22 -6.86 -8.11 0.13
CA SER A 22 -6.37 -9.35 0.72
C SER A 22 -6.34 -9.19 2.23
N GLY A 23 -7.53 -9.32 2.85
CA GLY A 23 -7.66 -9.56 4.28
C GLY A 23 -7.14 -10.96 4.57
N LEU A 24 -5.85 -11.07 4.89
CA LEU A 24 -5.35 -12.30 5.49
C LEU A 24 -5.95 -12.45 6.90
N PRO A 25 -6.45 -13.63 7.28
CA PRO A 25 -6.88 -13.90 8.64
C PRO A 25 -5.63 -13.95 9.54
N ALA A 26 -5.57 -13.11 10.56
CA ALA A 26 -4.53 -13.18 11.57
C ALA A 26 -4.85 -14.32 12.55
N SER A 27 -4.58 -15.54 12.13
CA SER A 27 -4.33 -16.68 12.99
C SER A 27 -3.22 -16.33 13.98
N ALA A 28 -3.45 -16.64 15.26
CA ALA A 28 -2.55 -16.47 16.39
C ALA A 28 -1.07 -16.76 16.04
N ALA A 29 -0.35 -15.69 15.75
CA ALA A 29 1.09 -15.63 15.56
C ALA A 29 1.61 -14.58 16.55
N PRO A 30 2.90 -14.64 16.97
CA PRO A 30 3.51 -13.64 17.84
C PRO A 30 3.07 -12.23 17.44
N ASP A 31 2.86 -11.34 18.41
CA ASP A 31 2.24 -9.99 18.32
C ASP A 31 2.96 -9.05 17.32
N LEU A 32 2.89 -9.44 16.05
CA LEU A 32 3.58 -8.90 14.91
C LEU A 32 2.52 -8.21 14.07
N THR A 33 2.63 -6.90 13.97
CA THR A 33 1.78 -6.08 13.13
C THR A 33 2.55 -5.70 11.87
N PRO A 34 1.91 -5.71 10.69
CA PRO A 34 2.53 -5.14 9.50
C PRO A 34 2.81 -3.66 9.74
N ILE A 35 3.98 -3.18 9.29
CA ILE A 35 4.43 -1.80 9.58
C ILE A 35 3.45 -0.72 9.07
N ARG A 36 2.70 -1.04 8.01
CA ARG A 36 1.63 -0.17 7.48
C ARG A 36 0.44 0.00 8.43
N ASP A 37 0.15 -1.02 9.23
CA ASP A 37 -0.94 -0.98 10.21
C ASP A 37 -0.49 -0.35 11.53
N LYS A 38 0.79 -0.53 11.90
CA LYS A 38 1.40 0.19 13.05
C LYS A 38 1.47 1.70 12.85
N TYR A 39 1.73 2.14 11.61
CA TYR A 39 1.90 3.54 11.24
C TYR A 39 0.93 3.95 10.12
N PRO A 40 -0.38 4.04 10.41
CA PRO A 40 -1.39 4.37 9.42
C PRO A 40 -1.32 5.84 8.96
N ASP A 41 -0.66 6.70 9.75
CA ASP A 41 -0.41 8.12 9.48
C ASP A 41 0.80 8.35 8.55
N ALA A 42 1.58 7.31 8.26
CA ALA A 42 2.68 7.39 7.33
C ALA A 42 2.18 7.46 5.88
N TYR A 43 2.76 8.36 5.09
CA TYR A 43 2.36 8.55 3.69
C TYR A 43 3.24 7.75 2.71
N GLN A 44 4.42 7.30 3.14
CA GLN A 44 5.34 6.56 2.29
C GLN A 44 6.17 5.56 3.08
N PHE A 45 6.40 4.40 2.48
CA PHE A 45 7.22 3.32 3.01
C PHE A 45 8.26 2.98 1.95
N GLN A 46 9.55 3.15 2.27
CA GLN A 46 10.66 2.85 1.38
C GLN A 46 11.46 1.68 1.92
N TRP A 47 11.61 0.64 1.11
CA TRP A 47 12.44 -0.52 1.45
C TRP A 47 13.91 -0.19 1.20
N ASN A 48 14.75 -0.25 2.23
CA ASN A 48 16.19 0.02 2.09
C ASN A 48 17.01 -1.26 1.89
N GLY A 49 16.38 -2.43 1.96
CA GLY A 49 17.08 -3.71 2.02
C GLY A 49 17.48 -4.11 3.44
N ASN A 50 18.09 -5.29 3.58
CA ASN A 50 18.54 -5.83 4.87
C ASN A 50 17.46 -5.85 5.97
N ASN A 51 16.22 -6.20 5.60
CA ASN A 51 15.05 -6.16 6.49
C ASN A 51 14.81 -4.78 7.14
N THR A 52 15.16 -3.69 6.47
CA THR A 52 14.89 -2.33 6.97
C THR A 52 13.97 -1.56 6.04
N VAL A 53 13.10 -0.77 6.64
CA VAL A 53 12.14 0.09 5.96
C VAL A 53 12.17 1.48 6.56
N THR A 54 12.32 2.49 5.71
CA THR A 54 12.12 3.88 6.09
C THR A 54 10.65 4.23 5.94
N VAL A 55 10.05 4.69 7.02
CA VAL A 55 8.67 5.18 7.07
C VAL A 55 8.70 6.69 7.13
N PHE A 56 8.00 7.33 6.19
CA PHE A 56 7.90 8.77 6.10
C PHE A 56 6.56 9.25 6.63
N PHE A 57 6.65 10.26 7.48
CA PHE A 57 5.54 10.86 8.19
C PHE A 57 5.50 12.35 7.89
N ARG A 58 4.33 12.93 8.12
CA ARG A 58 4.12 14.37 8.00
C ARG A 58 3.59 14.89 9.31
N ASP A 59 4.23 15.92 9.85
CA ASP A 59 3.73 16.55 11.07
C ASP A 59 2.51 17.44 10.79
N SER A 60 1.90 17.95 11.86
CA SER A 60 0.75 18.87 11.75
C SER A 60 1.07 20.20 11.05
N GLN A 61 2.35 20.54 10.88
CA GLN A 61 2.82 21.74 10.17
C GLN A 61 3.17 21.44 8.71
N GLY A 62 2.96 20.21 8.25
CA GLY A 62 3.23 19.78 6.88
C GLY A 62 4.69 19.42 6.61
N LYS A 63 5.57 19.40 7.62
CA LYS A 63 6.98 19.04 7.48
C LYS A 63 7.14 17.53 7.43
N SER A 64 7.88 17.07 6.44
CA SER A 64 8.24 15.66 6.30
C SER A 64 9.35 15.28 7.27
N TYR A 65 9.17 14.15 7.94
CA TYR A 65 10.21 13.48 8.71
C TYR A 65 10.15 11.98 8.44
N HIS A 66 11.23 11.26 8.75
CA HIS A 66 11.30 9.83 8.50
C HIS A 66 11.92 9.08 9.68
N ARG A 67 11.54 7.82 9.82
CA ARG A 67 12.06 6.89 10.82
C ARG A 67 12.38 5.58 10.12
N THR A 68 13.55 5.03 10.39
CA THR A 68 13.93 3.71 9.88
C THR A 68 13.62 2.65 10.92
N TYR A 69 12.94 1.59 10.50
CA TYR A 69 12.59 0.46 11.34
C TYR A 69 13.18 -0.82 10.77
N THR A 70 13.65 -1.69 11.66
CA THR A 70 14.08 -3.04 11.32
C THR A 70 12.90 -3.99 11.47
N CYS A 71 12.59 -4.72 10.40
CA CYS A 71 11.56 -5.74 10.35
C CYS A 71 12.02 -6.97 11.12
N VAL A 72 11.13 -7.51 11.95
CA VAL A 72 11.35 -8.80 12.61
C VAL A 72 11.29 -9.92 11.57
N THR A 73 10.33 -9.82 10.66
CA THR A 73 10.18 -10.73 9.52
C THR A 73 9.57 -10.01 8.33
N VAL A 74 9.78 -10.55 7.14
CA VAL A 74 9.21 -10.04 5.88
C VAL A 74 8.43 -11.16 5.23
N ILE A 75 7.10 -11.04 5.20
CA ILE A 75 6.22 -12.05 4.62
C ILE A 75 5.57 -11.44 3.39
N GLN A 76 5.77 -12.05 2.22
CA GLN A 76 5.24 -11.57 0.93
C GLN A 76 5.56 -10.08 0.64
N GLY A 77 6.77 -9.64 0.98
CA GLY A 77 7.19 -8.24 0.79
C GLY A 77 6.60 -7.24 1.81
N THR A 78 5.85 -7.73 2.81
CA THR A 78 5.35 -6.92 3.92
C THR A 78 6.26 -7.06 5.12
N CYS A 79 6.76 -5.92 5.63
CA CYS A 79 7.53 -5.84 6.86
C CYS A 79 6.62 -6.00 8.08
N TYR A 80 6.95 -6.95 8.95
CA TYR A 80 6.29 -7.13 10.23
C TYR A 80 7.20 -6.66 11.36
N VAL A 81 6.63 -5.87 12.26
CA VAL A 81 7.27 -5.32 13.46
C VAL A 81 6.47 -5.75 14.68
N TYR A 82 7.08 -5.78 15.86
CA TYR A 82 6.31 -5.96 17.10
C TYR A 82 5.26 -4.85 17.23
N LYS A 83 4.09 -5.15 17.79
CA LYS A 83 3.02 -4.18 18.03
C LYS A 83 3.48 -3.00 18.88
#